data_AF-A0A843EI94-F1
#
_entry.id   AF-A0A843EI94-F1
#
_cell.length_a   1.000
_cell.length_b   1.000
_cell.length_c   1.000
_cell.angle_alpha   90.00
_cell.angle_beta   90.00
_cell.angle_gamma   90.00
#
_symmetry.space_group_name_H-M   'P 1'
#
loop_
_entity.id
_entity.type
_entity.pdbx_description
1 polymer ?
#
loop_
_entity_poly.entity_id
_entity_poly.type
_entity_poly.pdbx_seq_one_letter_code
_entity_poly.pdbx_strand_id
1 'polypeptide(L)'
;KTPNGALVNEVNGIPTLFIETSTPGLKGQSGGPIFDVKGNIVGMQSRTAFMDLNFGDCQQGAKYMPEQFMNLGIAVHSSTIMKVLDKFNVKYKSEADDDGYRIIG
;
A
#
# COMPACT_ATOMS: atom_id res chain seq x y z
N LYS A 1 10.65 -5.61 11.22
CA LYS A 1 9.64 -6.33 10.40
C LYS A 1 8.62 -6.93 11.36
N THR A 2 7.35 -6.53 11.28
CA THR A 2 6.28 -7.27 11.97
C THR A 2 6.05 -8.61 11.23
N PRO A 3 5.40 -9.60 11.86
CA PRO A 3 5.22 -10.93 11.28
C PRO A 3 4.44 -10.99 9.96
N ASN A 4 3.81 -9.89 9.53
CA ASN A 4 2.80 -9.86 8.48
C ASN A 4 3.19 -9.05 7.23
N GLY A 5 4.48 -8.73 7.04
CA GLY A 5 4.98 -8.12 5.79
C GLY A 5 4.59 -6.66 5.55
N ALA A 6 3.74 -6.06 6.37
CA ALA A 6 3.34 -4.68 6.20
C ALA A 6 4.43 -3.70 6.66
N LEU A 7 4.76 -2.72 5.82
CA LEU A 7 5.72 -1.65 6.14
C LEU A 7 5.06 -0.69 7.14
N VAL A 8 5.43 -0.83 8.41
CA VAL A 8 5.07 0.15 9.44
C VAL A 8 6.09 1.28 9.38
N ASN A 9 5.66 2.45 8.91
CA ASN A 9 6.44 3.68 8.98
C ASN A 9 5.79 4.63 9.99
N GLU A 10 6.58 5.39 10.75
CA GLU A 10 6.01 6.48 11.55
C GLU A 10 5.94 7.76 10.72
N VAL A 11 4.73 8.29 10.55
CA VAL A 11 4.50 9.60 9.92
C VAL A 11 3.89 10.50 10.98
N ASN A 12 4.58 11.58 11.34
CA ASN A 12 4.15 12.53 12.38
C ASN A 12 3.80 11.85 13.73
N GLY A 13 4.59 10.83 14.12
CA GLY A 13 4.40 10.05 15.34
C GLY A 13 3.19 9.11 15.30
N ILE A 14 2.67 8.80 14.11
CA ILE A 14 1.56 7.85 13.91
C ILE A 14 2.10 6.62 13.16
N PRO A 15 2.05 5.42 13.76
CA PRO A 15 2.33 4.17 13.06
C PRO A 15 1.40 4.00 11.86
N THR A 16 1.98 4.14 10.68
CA THR A 16 1.32 4.18 9.38
C THR A 16 1.56 2.87 8.65
N LEU A 17 0.47 2.26 8.21
CA LEU A 17 0.44 1.04 7.43
C LEU A 17 0.13 1.38 5.98
N PHE A 18 0.94 0.89 5.06
CA PHE A 18 0.73 1.04 3.63
C PHE A 18 0.29 -0.27 2.99
N ILE A 19 -0.54 -0.15 1.95
CA ILE A 19 -0.89 -1.20 1.00
C ILE A 19 -0.11 -0.93 -0.27
N GLU A 20 0.53 -1.96 -0.79
CA GLU A 20 1.22 -1.94 -2.09
C GLU A 20 0.39 -2.75 -3.09
N THR A 21 0.18 -2.19 -4.27
CA THR A 21 -0.52 -2.85 -5.38
C THR A 21 0.38 -2.89 -6.60
N SER A 22 0.28 -3.95 -7.40
CA SER A 22 1.03 -4.10 -8.67
C SER A 22 0.49 -3.22 -9.80
N THR A 23 -0.41 -2.30 -9.49
CA THR A 23 -1.07 -1.41 -10.45
C THR A 23 -0.74 0.03 -10.10
N PRO A 24 -0.16 0.82 -11.01
CA PRO A 24 0.08 2.24 -10.74
C PRO A 24 -1.23 2.98 -10.48
N GLY A 25 -1.18 3.99 -9.63
CA GLY A 25 -2.23 5.00 -9.59
C GLY A 25 -2.24 5.81 -10.89
N LEU A 26 -3.41 5.94 -11.52
CA LEU A 26 -3.64 6.88 -12.61
C LEU A 26 -3.78 8.32 -12.06
N LYS A 27 -3.43 9.32 -12.87
CA LYS A 27 -3.65 10.73 -12.49
C LYS A 27 -5.13 10.94 -12.19
N GLY A 28 -5.42 11.55 -11.03
CA GLY A 28 -6.79 11.76 -10.54
C GLY A 28 -7.33 10.65 -9.63
N GLN A 29 -6.57 9.57 -9.38
CA GLN A 29 -6.94 8.52 -8.42
C GLN A 29 -6.42 8.79 -6.99
N SER A 30 -5.65 9.85 -6.76
CA SER A 30 -5.23 10.25 -5.42
C SER A 30 -6.45 10.53 -4.53
N GLY A 31 -6.50 9.90 -3.35
CA GLY A 31 -7.65 9.97 -2.45
C GLY A 31 -8.76 8.98 -2.77
N GLY A 32 -8.66 8.21 -3.86
CA GLY A 32 -9.63 7.18 -4.22
C GLY A 32 -9.59 5.98 -3.25
N PRO A 33 -10.74 5.32 -2.99
CA PRO A 33 -10.79 4.13 -2.14
C PRO A 33 -10.17 2.91 -2.83
N ILE A 34 -9.58 2.03 -2.02
CA ILE A 34 -9.24 0.66 -2.41
C ILE A 34 -10.27 -0.27 -1.77
N PHE A 35 -10.82 -1.17 -2.58
CA PHE A 35 -11.78 -2.17 -2.14
C PHE A 35 -11.15 -3.57 -2.09
N ASP A 36 -11.58 -4.38 -1.13
CA ASP A 36 -11.36 -5.83 -1.15
C ASP A 36 -12.38 -6.55 -2.07
N VAL A 37 -12.26 -7.88 -2.16
CA VAL A 37 -13.16 -8.73 -2.96
C VAL A 37 -14.61 -8.76 -2.46
N LYS A 38 -14.86 -8.32 -1.23
CA LYS A 38 -16.21 -8.21 -0.64
C LYS A 38 -16.80 -6.80 -0.81
N GLY A 39 -16.03 -5.84 -1.35
CA GLY A 39 -16.44 -4.45 -1.52
C GLY A 39 -16.22 -3.57 -0.29
N ASN A 40 -15.44 -4.01 0.70
CA ASN A 40 -15.09 -3.19 1.85
C ASN A 40 -13.93 -2.25 1.53
N ILE A 41 -13.95 -1.04 2.10
CA ILE A 41 -12.84 -0.10 1.98
C ILE A 41 -11.68 -0.55 2.87
N VAL A 42 -10.58 -0.95 2.23
CA VAL A 42 -9.35 -1.38 2.94
C VAL A 42 -8.28 -0.31 2.97
N GLY A 43 -8.38 0.72 2.13
CA GLY A 43 -7.43 1.83 2.14
C GLY A 43 -7.77 2.95 1.17
N MET A 44 -6.85 3.90 1.05
CA MET A 44 -7.00 5.07 0.21
C MET A 44 -5.71 5.34 -0.58
N GLN A 45 -5.82 5.41 -1.91
CA GLN A 45 -4.70 5.63 -2.81
C GLN A 45 -3.99 6.95 -2.48
N SER A 46 -2.67 6.88 -2.30
CA SER A 46 -1.85 8.04 -1.96
C SER A 46 -0.92 8.43 -3.10
N ARG A 47 -0.14 7.48 -3.62
CA ARG A 47 0.91 7.77 -4.61
C ARG A 47 1.22 6.56 -5.48
N THR A 48 2.02 6.80 -6.51
CA THR A 48 2.66 5.76 -7.32
C THR A 48 4.15 5.73 -6.97
N ALA A 49 4.74 4.55 -6.85
CA ALA A 49 6.16 4.35 -6.67
C ALA A 49 6.74 3.56 -7.84
N PHE A 50 7.98 3.88 -8.20
CA PHE A 50 8.75 3.14 -9.20
C PHE A 50 9.76 2.28 -8.44
N MET A 51 9.65 0.95 -8.59
CA MET A 51 10.56 -0.01 -7.96
C MET A 51 11.46 -0.61 -9.02
N ASP A 52 12.77 -0.47 -8.83
CA ASP A 52 13.76 -1.18 -9.63
C ASP A 52 13.83 -2.65 -9.18
N LEU A 53 13.68 -3.57 -10.13
CA LEU A 53 13.74 -5.00 -9.87
C LEU A 53 15.17 -5.55 -9.86
N ASN A 54 16.16 -4.72 -10.24
CA ASN A 54 17.59 -5.02 -10.22
C ASN A 54 17.99 -6.28 -11.02
N PHE A 55 17.19 -6.67 -12.02
CA PHE A 55 17.50 -7.83 -12.88
C PHE A 55 18.59 -7.54 -13.94
N GLY A 56 19.03 -6.28 -14.07
CA GLY A 56 20.00 -5.84 -15.09
C GLY A 56 21.43 -6.37 -14.91
N ASP A 57 21.80 -6.84 -13.72
CA ASP A 57 23.16 -7.35 -13.44
C ASP A 57 23.41 -8.79 -13.92
N CYS A 58 22.41 -9.44 -14.54
CA CYS A 58 22.55 -10.79 -15.05
C CYS A 58 23.32 -10.79 -16.38
N GLN A 59 24.66 -10.80 -16.34
CA GLN A 59 25.50 -11.12 -17.51
C GLN A 59 25.40 -12.62 -17.86
N GLN A 60 24.24 -13.09 -18.34
CA GLN A 60 24.15 -14.37 -19.01
C GLN A 60 24.48 -14.21 -20.49
N GLY A 61 25.74 -14.45 -20.85
CA GLY A 61 26.10 -14.86 -22.21
C GLY A 61 25.97 -13.83 -23.35
N ALA A 62 26.20 -12.53 -23.09
CA ALA A 62 26.32 -11.49 -24.12
C ALA A 62 25.01 -10.89 -24.68
N LYS A 63 24.02 -10.61 -23.83
CA LYS A 63 22.93 -9.67 -24.17
C LYS A 63 22.71 -8.70 -23.02
N TYR A 64 22.97 -7.42 -23.24
CA TYR A 64 22.59 -6.37 -22.31
C TYR A 64 21.07 -6.42 -22.11
N MET A 65 20.63 -6.71 -20.88
CA MET A 65 19.22 -6.73 -20.54
C MET A 65 18.86 -5.37 -19.94
N PRO A 66 17.87 -4.64 -20.49
CA PRO A 66 17.50 -3.34 -19.96
C PRO A 66 16.98 -3.47 -18.52
N GLU A 67 17.21 -2.43 -17.72
CA GLU A 67 16.67 -2.30 -16.36
C GLU A 67 15.15 -2.51 -16.37
N GLN A 68 14.67 -3.36 -15.47
CA GLN A 68 13.26 -3.70 -15.35
C GLN A 68 12.66 -3.00 -14.14
N PHE A 69 11.60 -2.24 -14.37
CA PHE A 69 10.91 -1.49 -13.33
C PHE A 69 9.48 -2.01 -13.12
N MET A 70 9.03 -2.00 -11.88
CA MET A 70 7.64 -2.21 -11.51
C MET A 70 7.00 -0.91 -11.04
N ASN A 71 5.81 -0.63 -11.57
CA ASN A 71 5.00 0.49 -11.13
C ASN A 71 4.06 0.03 -10.02
N LEU A 72 4.23 0.57 -8.82
CA LEU A 72 3.45 0.22 -7.65
C LEU A 72 2.46 1.32 -7.30
N GLY A 73 1.23 0.93 -7.01
CA GLY A 73 0.28 1.78 -6.32
C GLY A 73 0.53 1.69 -4.82
N ILE A 74 0.58 2.84 -4.14
CA ILE A 74 0.74 2.93 -2.69
C ILE A 74 -0.49 3.59 -2.09
N ALA A 75 -1.12 2.92 -1.15
CA ALA A 75 -2.27 3.41 -0.42
C ALA A 75 -2.07 3.37 1.09
N VAL A 76 -2.73 4.27 1.80
CA VAL A 76 -2.79 4.25 3.26
C VAL A 76 -3.88 3.27 3.67
N HIS A 77 -3.56 2.33 4.55
CA HIS A 77 -4.53 1.35 5.04
C HIS A 77 -5.60 2.04 5.93
N SER A 78 -6.83 1.53 5.89
CA SER A 78 -7.97 2.07 6.65
C SER A 78 -7.71 2.15 8.15
N SER A 79 -6.97 1.20 8.72
CA SER A 79 -6.57 1.24 10.13
C SER A 79 -5.71 2.45 10.50
N THR A 80 -4.85 2.96 9.61
CA THR A 80 -4.13 4.20 9.87
C THR A 80 -5.05 5.40 9.79
N ILE A 81 -6.00 5.40 8.86
CA ILE A 81 -7.02 6.46 8.77
C ILE A 81 -7.84 6.50 10.07
N MET A 82 -8.31 5.36 10.56
CA MET A 82 -9.05 5.25 11.83
C MET A 82 -8.22 5.77 13.01
N LYS A 83 -6.94 5.38 13.14
CA LYS A 83 -6.04 5.91 14.18
C LYS A 83 -5.89 7.43 14.12
N VAL A 84 -5.85 8.02 12.93
CA VAL A 84 -5.81 9.47 12.76
C VAL A 84 -7.12 10.10 13.23
N LEU A 85 -8.26 9.53 12.83
CA LEU A 85 -9.59 10.01 13.28
C LEU A 85 -9.72 9.94 14.80
N ASP A 86 -9.29 8.85 15.43
CA ASP A 86 -9.26 8.68 16.88
C ASP A 86 -8.39 9.75 17.56
N LYS A 87 -7.18 10.00 17.04
CA LYS A 87 -6.26 11.02 17.55
C LYS A 87 -6.88 12.41 17.54
N PHE A 88 -7.69 12.72 16.54
CA PHE A 88 -8.40 14.00 16.41
C PHE A 88 -9.81 13.98 17.00
N ASN A 89 -10.20 12.91 17.69
CA ASN A 89 -11.50 12.75 18.33
C ASN A 89 -12.69 12.91 17.35
N VAL A 90 -12.49 12.46 16.10
CA VAL A 90 -13.52 12.45 15.06
C VAL A 90 -14.33 11.17 15.19
N LYS A 91 -15.65 11.31 15.37
CA LYS A 91 -16.56 10.16 15.49
C LYS A 91 -16.77 9.49 14.15
N TYR A 92 -16.69 8.17 14.10
CA TYR A 92 -17.03 7.36 12.94
C TYR A 92 -17.73 6.06 13.39
N LYS A 93 -18.29 5.35 12.41
CA LYS A 93 -18.75 3.96 12.57
C LYS A 93 -17.90 3.08 11.67
N SER A 94 -17.58 1.88 12.15
CA SER A 94 -16.89 0.86 11.38
C SER A 94 -17.54 -0.49 11.63
N GLU A 95 -17.56 -1.31 10.59
CA GLU A 95 -17.86 -2.73 10.66
C GLU A 95 -16.59 -3.41 10.17
N ALA A 96 -15.87 -4.10 11.06
CA ALA A 96 -14.59 -4.72 10.75
C ALA A 96 -14.64 -6.20 11.16
N ASP A 97 -14.14 -7.07 10.29
CA ASP A 97 -13.85 -8.46 10.63
C ASP A 97 -12.55 -8.49 11.48
N ASP A 98 -12.49 -9.33 12.52
CA ASP A 98 -11.33 -9.50 13.42
C ASP A 98 -10.09 -10.11 12.73
N ASP A 99 -10.18 -10.42 11.43
CA ASP A 99 -9.12 -11.05 10.66
C ASP A 99 -8.01 -10.02 10.37
N GLY A 100 -6.88 -10.24 11.05
CA GLY A 100 -5.69 -9.39 10.96
C GLY A 100 -5.25 -9.10 9.52
N TYR A 101 -4.68 -7.91 9.34
CA TYR A 101 -4.15 -7.18 8.17
C TYR A 101 -3.62 -7.97 6.96
N ARG A 102 -4.36 -8.95 6.44
CA ARG A 102 -3.96 -9.75 5.28
C ARG A 102 -4.95 -9.48 4.17
N ILE A 103 -4.55 -8.62 3.23
CA ILE A 103 -5.21 -8.54 1.94
C ILE A 103 -4.85 -9.83 1.20
N ILE A 104 -5.76 -10.81 1.27
CA ILE A 104 -5.74 -11.99 0.42
C ILE A 104 -6.36 -11.59 -0.92
N GLY A 105 -5.51 -11.51 -1.94
CA GLY A 105 -5.93 -11.52 -3.34
C GLY A 105 -6.01 -12.95 -3.84
#